data_AF-A0A936DSN5-F1
#
_entry.id   AF-A0A936DSN5-F1
#
_cell.length_a   1.000
_cell.length_b   1.000
_cell.length_c   1.000
_cell.angle_alpha   90.00
_cell.angle_beta   90.00
_cell.angle_gamma   90.00
#
_symmetry.space_group_name_H-M   'P 1'
#
loop_
_entity.id
_entity.type
_entity.pdbx_description
1 polymer ?
#
loop_
_entity_poly.entity_id
_entity_poly.type
_entity_poly.pdbx_seq_one_letter_code
_entity_poly.pdbx_strand_id
1 'polypeptide(L)' 'MAQLDPDIKSAVLGNVGTIISFRIGTEDAMILTKEMYPEFDVEDFINLPNFKIYLKLMIDGKPSRPFSAITFSYYV' A
#
# COMPACT_ATOMS: atom_id res chain seq x y z
N MET A 1 6.79 -1.89 -9.01
CA MET A 1 7.10 -0.48 -9.29
C MET A 1 8.26 -0.32 -10.27
N ALA A 2 8.94 -1.41 -10.70
CA ALA A 2 9.95 -1.37 -11.76
C ALA A 2 9.44 -0.82 -13.11
N GLN A 3 8.13 -0.70 -13.29
CA GLN A 3 7.50 -0.10 -14.47
C GLN A 3 7.53 1.43 -14.50
N LEU A 4 7.84 2.10 -13.37
CA LEU A 4 7.90 3.56 -13.29
C LEU A 4 9.34 4.03 -13.21
N ASP A 5 9.62 5.15 -13.90
CA ASP A 5 10.87 5.88 -13.73
C ASP A 5 11.05 6.31 -12.24
N PRO A 6 12.26 6.25 -11.67
CA PRO A 6 12.52 6.61 -10.27
C PRO A 6 12.03 8.01 -9.86
N ASP A 7 12.13 8.99 -10.74
CA ASP A 7 11.72 10.37 -10.44
C ASP A 7 10.20 10.49 -10.37
N ILE A 8 9.50 9.84 -11.32
CA ILE A 8 8.04 9.78 -11.34
C ILE A 8 7.53 9.07 -10.09
N LYS A 9 8.13 7.92 -9.76
CA LYS A 9 7.77 7.15 -8.56
C LYS A 9 7.92 8.00 -7.29
N SER A 10 9.01 8.73 -7.15
CA SER A 10 9.25 9.58 -5.97
C SER A 10 8.25 10.73 -5.91
N ALA A 11 7.94 11.37 -7.04
CA ALA A 11 6.95 12.43 -7.12
C ALA A 11 5.53 11.95 -6.78
N VAL A 12 5.15 10.75 -7.21
CA VAL A 12 3.85 10.14 -6.90
C VAL A 12 3.77 9.82 -5.40
N LEU A 13 4.75 9.09 -4.85
CA LEU A 13 4.72 8.68 -3.44
C LEU A 13 4.81 9.89 -2.49
N GLY A 14 5.53 10.95 -2.85
CA GLY A 14 5.63 12.14 -2.01
C GLY A 14 4.34 12.98 -1.93
N ASN A 15 3.42 12.84 -2.88
CA ASN A 15 2.20 13.66 -2.97
C ASN A 15 0.90 12.88 -2.81
N VAL A 16 0.95 11.54 -2.78
CA VAL A 16 -0.25 10.72 -2.70
C VAL A 16 -0.82 10.76 -1.28
N GLY A 17 -2.07 11.25 -1.16
CA GLY A 17 -2.75 11.29 0.13
C GLY A 17 -3.28 9.91 0.57
N THR A 18 -3.77 9.12 -0.39
CA THR A 18 -4.36 7.80 -0.13
C THR A 18 -3.59 6.71 -0.84
N ILE A 19 -3.11 5.72 -0.10
CA ILE A 19 -2.46 4.53 -0.64
C ILE A 19 -3.32 3.32 -0.32
N ILE A 20 -3.56 2.47 -1.31
CA ILE A 20 -4.20 1.16 -1.15
C ILE A 20 -3.30 0.13 -1.85
N SER A 21 -2.93 -0.92 -1.14
CA SER A 21 -2.09 -2.00 -1.66
C SER A 21 -2.79 -3.34 -1.48
N PHE A 22 -2.83 -4.11 -2.56
CA PHE A 22 -3.01 -5.56 -2.52
C PHE A 22 -1.67 -6.25 -2.24
N ARG A 23 -1.64 -7.58 -2.30
CA ARG A 23 -0.38 -8.35 -2.28
C ARG A 23 0.54 -7.87 -3.40
N ILE A 24 1.80 -7.66 -3.06
CA ILE A 24 2.85 -7.18 -3.96
C ILE A 24 4.13 -8.01 -3.75
N GLY A 25 5.07 -7.89 -4.69
CA GLY A 25 6.38 -8.54 -4.58
C GLY A 25 7.32 -7.81 -3.61
N THR A 26 8.40 -8.49 -3.22
CA THR A 26 9.37 -8.02 -2.21
C THR A 26 9.96 -6.64 -2.50
N GLU A 27 10.34 -6.36 -3.75
CA GLU A 27 10.92 -5.05 -4.11
C GLU A 27 9.94 -3.90 -3.83
N ASP A 28 8.66 -4.09 -4.18
CA ASP A 28 7.62 -3.10 -3.97
C ASP A 28 7.22 -2.96 -2.51
N ALA A 29 7.22 -4.08 -1.78
CA ALA A 29 6.99 -4.11 -0.35
C ALA A 29 8.05 -3.28 0.41
N MET A 30 9.34 -3.42 0.09
CA MET A 30 10.42 -2.62 0.71
C MET A 30 10.23 -1.11 0.54
N ILE A 31 9.54 -0.68 -0.52
CA ILE A 31 9.22 0.73 -0.77
C ILE A 31 8.00 1.14 0.06
N LEU A 32 6.91 0.38 -0.03
CA LEU A 32 5.64 0.72 0.61
C LEU A 32 5.66 0.59 2.13
N THR A 33 6.50 -0.30 2.68
CA THR A 33 6.73 -0.39 4.13
C THR A 33 7.17 0.96 4.72
N LYS A 34 7.94 1.78 3.99
CA LYS A 34 8.35 3.11 4.48
C LYS A 34 7.16 4.07 4.63
N GLU A 35 6.18 3.96 3.75
CA GLU A 35 4.97 4.80 3.76
C GLU A 35 3.92 4.36 4.80
N MET A 36 4.05 3.11 5.27
CA MET A 36 3.08 2.40 6.10
C MET A 36 3.67 1.99 7.46
N TYR A 37 4.87 2.45 7.78
CA TYR A 37 5.53 2.23 9.06
C TYR A 37 4.82 3.04 10.16
N PRO A 38 4.69 2.51 11.39
CA PRO A 38 5.18 1.20 11.87
C PRO A 38 4.22 0.02 11.72
N GLU A 39 3.04 0.21 11.13
CA GLU A 39 1.96 -0.76 11.22
C GLU A 39 2.18 -2.02 10.37
N PHE A 40 2.90 -1.91 9.24
CA PHE A 40 3.17 -3.04 8.35
C PHE A 40 4.65 -3.14 8.00
N ASP A 41 5.16 -4.37 7.94
CA ASP A 41 6.50 -4.68 7.46
C ASP A 41 6.49 -5.29 6.05
N VAL A 42 7.65 -5.69 5.54
CA VAL A 42 7.78 -6.27 4.19
C VAL A 42 7.07 -7.62 4.09
N GLU A 43 7.11 -8.42 5.15
CA GLU A 43 6.53 -9.77 5.18
C GLU A 43 4.99 -9.71 5.13
N ASP A 44 4.40 -8.69 5.73
CA ASP A 44 2.96 -8.44 5.68
C ASP A 44 2.47 -8.29 4.23
N PHE A 45 3.16 -7.50 3.40
CA PHE A 45 2.75 -7.23 2.02
C PHE A 45 2.87 -8.44 1.10
N ILE A 46 3.93 -9.23 1.25
CA ILE A 46 4.17 -10.42 0.41
C ILE A 46 3.22 -11.57 0.76
N ASN A 47 2.80 -11.65 2.03
CA ASN A 47 1.94 -12.72 2.53
C ASN A 47 0.44 -12.35 2.55
N LEU A 48 0.08 -11.09 2.27
CA LEU A 48 -1.29 -10.56 2.32
C LEU A 48 -2.29 -11.45 1.56
N PRO A 49 -3.28 -12.08 2.21
CA PRO A 49 -4.24 -12.97 1.54
C PRO A 49 -5.02 -12.30 0.40
N ASN A 50 -5.54 -13.13 -0.52
CA ASN A 50 -6.46 -12.65 -1.55
C ASN A 50 -7.66 -11.92 -0.93
N PHE A 51 -8.14 -10.88 -1.61
CA PHE A 51 -9.23 -10.02 -1.16
C PHE A 51 -8.97 -9.25 0.14
N LYS A 52 -7.72 -9.17 0.59
CA LYS A 52 -7.30 -8.26 1.66
C LYS A 52 -6.40 -7.17 1.10
N ILE A 53 -6.49 -6.00 1.73
CA ILE A 53 -5.72 -4.81 1.37
C ILE A 53 -5.14 -4.14 2.61
N TYR A 54 -4.02 -3.44 2.42
CA TYR A 54 -3.50 -2.46 3.36
C TYR A 54 -3.66 -1.06 2.79
N LEU A 55 -4.02 -0.11 3.65
CA LEU A 55 -4.38 1.22 3.21
C LEU A 55 -4.01 2.29 4.23
N LYS A 56 -3.59 3.44 3.71
CA LYS A 56 -3.47 4.73 4.40
C LYS A 56 -4.44 5.66 3.70
N LEU A 57 -5.55 6.02 4.33
CA LEU A 57 -6.58 6.86 3.70
C LEU A 57 -6.45 8.30 4.14
N MET A 58 -6.78 9.23 3.25
CA MET A 58 -7.19 10.57 3.65
C MET A 58 -8.62 10.51 4.20
N ILE A 59 -8.79 10.82 5.48
CA ILE A 59 -10.08 10.95 6.16
C ILE A 59 -10.17 12.38 6.66
N ASP A 60 -11.20 13.12 6.23
CA ASP A 60 -11.43 14.52 6.58
C ASP A 60 -10.19 15.42 6.39
N GLY A 61 -9.48 15.20 5.28
CA GLY A 61 -8.27 15.97 4.92
C GLY A 61 -7.01 15.61 5.70
N LYS A 62 -7.02 14.54 6.50
CA LYS A 62 -5.85 14.06 7.25
C LYS A 62 -5.51 12.61 6.89
N PRO A 63 -4.22 12.25 6.78
CA PRO A 63 -3.84 10.85 6.60
C PRO A 63 -4.18 10.04 7.86
N SER A 64 -4.81 8.89 7.67
CA SER A 64 -5.04 7.91 8.72
C SER A 64 -3.72 7.23 9.12
N ARG A 65 -3.71 6.57 10.28
CA ARG A 65 -2.73 5.48 10.47
C ARG A 65 -3.04 4.37 9.46
N PRO A 66 -2.04 3.68 8.91
CA PRO A 66 -2.28 2.51 8.08
C PRO A 66 -3.15 1.46 8.77
N PHE A 67 -4.01 0.79 8.01
CA PHE A 67 -4.86 -0.29 8.51
C PHE A 67 -5.21 -1.28 7.41
N SER A 68 -5.78 -2.43 7.80
CA SER A 68 -6.21 -3.47 6.87
C SER A 68 -7.72 -3.40 6.60
N ALA A 69 -8.12 -3.82 5.39
CA ALA A 69 -9.52 -4.01 5.03
C ALA A 69 -9.69 -5.23 4.13
N ILE A 70 -10.94 -5.63 3.94
CA ILE A 70 -11.34 -6.75 3.08
C ILE A 70 -12.11 -6.18 1.89
N THR A 71 -11.78 -6.61 0.69
CA THR A 71 -12.47 -6.26 -0.55
C THR A 71 -13.55 -7.28 -0.87
N PHE A 72 -14.49 -6.93 -1.74
CA PHE A 72 -15.48 -7.89 -2.22
C PHE A 72 -14.82 -9.08 -2.93
N SER A 73 -15.28 -10.28 -2.61
CA SER A 73 -14.97 -11.50 -3.37
C SER A 73 -16.06 -11.69 -4.42
N TYR A 74 -15.69 -11.73 -5.69
CA TYR A 74 -16.62 -12.08 -6.75
C TYR A 74 -16.69 -13.60 -6.85
N TYR A 75 -17.83 -14.19 -6.48
CA TYR A 75 -18.14 -15.60 -6.78
C TYR A 75 -18.89 -15.60 -8.13
N VAL A 76 -18.26 -16.15 -9.16
CA VAL A 76 -18.97 -16.55 -10.39
C VAL A 76 -19.51 -17.96 -10.18
#